data_AF-A0A955WQZ0-F1
#
_entry.id   AF-A0A955WQZ0-F1
#
_cell.length_a   1.000
_cell.length_b   1.000
_cell.length_c   1.000
_cell.angle_alpha   90.00
_cell.angle_beta   90.00
_cell.angle_gamma   90.00
#
_symmetry.space_group_name_H-M   'P 1'
#
loop_
_entity.id
_entity.type
_entity.pdbx_description
1 polymer ?
#
loop_
_entity_poly.entity_id
_entity_poly.type
_entity_poly.pdbx_seq_one_letter_code
_entity_poly.pdbx_strand_id
1 'polypeptide(L)'
;MPVPFLIGTTGWGLFVASNLPGAFAVATAAADRVEALFGTGEFSPEGLRFHLFAAAHPLDLVKPYYQTTGFPRLPAPWALGPWVWRDENEDQAQVLGDLDAMRDLDLATTGIWIDRPYASGVSSFDFDPGMFPDPQAMIDRARALGFRFGLWHTSYVGEGQAATAALHAEAEASGYYPPQVGPIVNNWGRPVDLTNPAAYAWWQGLVGRYAAMGVEGYKLDYVQDIVLGVGRVRNPWRFHDGTTERTRHQTYQGLYHQVFAETLPADGGFLLTRTGLAGDQVNGVIIWPGDLDATLARRGTEQTDARRGETYTATGGLPASLVAGLSLGPSGFPFYGSDTGG
;
A
#
# COMPACT_ATOMS: atom_id res chain seq x y z
N MET A 1 5.30 -8.24 0.57
CA MET A 1 3.94 -8.81 0.48
C MET A 1 3.93 -10.21 1.07
N PRO A 2 3.34 -10.45 2.25
CA PRO A 2 3.17 -11.79 2.79
C PRO A 2 2.05 -12.53 2.04
N VAL A 3 2.39 -13.22 0.95
CA VAL A 3 1.48 -14.15 0.28
C VAL A 3 1.99 -15.57 0.51
N PRO A 4 1.36 -16.36 1.39
CA PRO A 4 1.79 -17.73 1.67
C PRO A 4 1.34 -18.71 0.56
N PHE A 5 1.62 -18.36 -0.69
CA PHE A 5 1.33 -19.14 -1.90
C PHE A 5 2.63 -19.50 -2.61
N LEU A 6 2.88 -20.80 -2.74
CA LEU A 6 4.05 -21.35 -3.41
C LEU A 6 3.61 -22.11 -4.66
N ILE A 7 4.30 -21.84 -5.77
CA ILE A 7 4.12 -22.51 -7.06
C ILE A 7 5.35 -23.38 -7.34
N GLY A 8 5.12 -24.68 -7.54
CA GLY A 8 6.12 -25.63 -8.01
C GLY A 8 6.28 -25.59 -9.54
N THR A 9 7.49 -25.85 -10.02
CA THR A 9 7.84 -25.81 -11.44
C THR A 9 7.18 -26.91 -12.30
N THR A 10 6.60 -27.93 -11.66
CA THR A 10 5.92 -29.05 -12.31
C THR A 10 4.38 -28.97 -12.20
N GLY A 11 3.84 -27.79 -11.88
CA GLY A 11 2.40 -27.55 -11.90
C GLY A 11 1.66 -27.97 -10.62
N TRP A 12 2.34 -28.07 -9.48
CA TRP A 12 1.70 -28.17 -8.16
C TRP A 12 1.79 -26.84 -7.40
N GLY A 13 0.84 -26.56 -6.51
CA GLY A 13 0.86 -25.36 -5.67
C GLY A 13 0.40 -25.62 -4.24
N LEU A 14 0.91 -24.83 -3.30
CA LEU A 14 0.53 -24.84 -1.89
C LEU A 14 0.17 -23.41 -1.47
N PHE A 15 -1.08 -23.18 -1.09
CA PHE A 15 -1.51 -21.94 -0.44
C PHE A 15 -1.91 -22.24 1.01
N VAL A 16 -1.25 -21.59 1.97
CA VAL A 16 -1.60 -21.71 3.39
C VAL A 16 -2.49 -20.53 3.77
N ALA A 17 -3.78 -20.77 3.99
CA ALA A 17 -4.77 -19.74 4.30
C ALA A 17 -4.66 -19.34 5.79
N SER A 18 -3.61 -18.59 6.12
CA SER A 18 -3.28 -18.15 7.47
C SER A 18 -2.79 -16.70 7.48
N ASN A 19 -3.25 -15.94 8.46
CA ASN A 19 -2.82 -14.56 8.74
C ASN A 19 -1.75 -14.51 9.84
N LEU A 20 -1.22 -15.67 10.22
CA LEU A 20 -0.23 -15.81 11.28
C LEU A 20 1.19 -15.77 10.69
N PRO A 21 2.19 -15.45 11.50
CA PRO A 21 3.58 -15.54 11.08
C PRO A 21 3.91 -16.96 10.63
N GLY A 22 4.54 -17.07 9.47
CA GLY A 22 4.95 -18.34 8.91
C GLY A 22 6.20 -18.22 8.06
N ALA A 23 6.80 -19.36 7.74
CA ALA A 23 7.98 -19.47 6.91
C ALA A 23 7.86 -20.69 5.99
N PHE A 24 8.37 -20.53 4.78
CA PHE A 24 8.61 -21.64 3.87
C PHE A 24 10.11 -21.94 3.83
N ALA A 25 10.48 -23.18 4.13
CA ALA A 25 11.82 -23.68 3.92
C ALA A 25 11.81 -24.50 2.61
N VAL A 26 12.31 -23.90 1.53
CA VAL A 26 12.27 -24.47 0.18
C VAL A 26 13.63 -25.05 -0.14
N ALA A 27 13.71 -26.37 -0.30
CA ALA A 27 14.93 -27.11 -0.61
C ALA A 27 16.09 -26.91 0.37
N THR A 28 15.81 -26.50 1.62
CA THR A 28 16.83 -26.25 2.65
C THR A 28 17.36 -27.53 3.28
N ALA A 29 16.50 -28.52 3.52
CA ALA A 29 16.84 -29.80 4.14
C ALA A 29 17.12 -30.91 3.11
N ALA A 30 16.42 -30.89 1.97
CA ALA A 30 16.59 -31.81 0.85
C ALA A 30 16.08 -31.16 -0.44
N ALA A 31 16.66 -31.50 -1.60
CA ALA A 31 16.37 -30.85 -2.89
C ALA A 31 14.91 -30.98 -3.35
N ASP A 32 14.18 -31.97 -2.84
CA ASP A 32 12.80 -32.31 -3.16
C ASP A 32 11.82 -32.01 -2.02
N ARG A 33 12.27 -31.30 -0.97
CA ARG A 33 11.46 -31.02 0.22
C ARG A 33 11.11 -29.54 0.34
N VAL A 34 9.83 -29.28 0.59
CA VAL A 34 9.30 -27.98 1.02
C VAL A 34 8.66 -28.16 2.39
N GLU A 35 9.04 -27.31 3.34
CA GLU A 35 8.42 -27.23 4.65
C GLU A 35 7.69 -25.90 4.79
N ALA A 36 6.46 -25.95 5.31
CA ALA A 36 5.66 -24.79 5.62
C ALA A 36 5.38 -24.78 7.12
N LEU A 37 5.97 -23.83 7.85
CA LEU A 37 5.82 -23.70 9.30
C LEU A 37 5.03 -22.43 9.63
N PHE A 38 3.95 -22.56 10.40
CA PHE A 38 3.11 -21.44 10.81
C PHE A 38 2.91 -21.46 12.32
N GLY A 39 3.12 -20.30 12.96
CA GLY A 39 3.00 -20.15 14.40
C GLY A 39 1.55 -20.04 14.86
N THR A 40 0.86 -21.19 15.01
CA THR A 40 -0.56 -21.23 15.41
C THR A 40 -0.80 -20.77 16.84
N GLY A 41 0.11 -21.05 17.78
CA GLY A 41 0.04 -20.54 19.15
C GLY A 41 -1.31 -20.85 19.83
N GLU A 42 -1.99 -19.82 20.31
CA GLU A 42 -3.33 -19.95 20.92
C GLU A 42 -4.43 -20.40 19.93
N PHE A 43 -4.22 -20.19 18.64
CA PHE A 43 -5.12 -20.64 17.56
C PHE A 43 -4.89 -22.11 17.16
N SER A 44 -3.99 -22.84 17.84
CA SER A 44 -3.73 -24.25 17.53
C SER A 44 -4.98 -25.15 17.52
N PRO A 45 -6.00 -24.96 18.39
CA PRO A 45 -7.24 -25.74 18.31
C PRO A 45 -8.03 -25.54 17.00
N GLU A 46 -7.84 -24.43 16.28
CA GLU A 46 -8.49 -24.17 14.99
C GLU A 46 -7.79 -24.90 13.82
N GLY A 47 -6.58 -25.39 14.06
CA GLY A 47 -5.74 -26.06 13.06
C GLY A 47 -5.15 -25.10 12.02
N LEU A 48 -4.59 -25.68 10.95
CA LEU A 48 -4.06 -24.94 9.81
C LEU A 48 -4.88 -25.29 8.56
N ARG A 49 -5.43 -24.27 7.90
CA ARG A 49 -6.08 -24.44 6.60
C ARG A 49 -5.07 -24.22 5.49
N PHE A 50 -4.99 -25.17 4.57
CA PHE A 50 -4.16 -25.05 3.37
C PHE A 50 -4.87 -25.68 2.18
N HIS A 51 -4.45 -25.25 1.00
CA HIS A 51 -4.96 -25.67 -0.29
C HIS A 51 -3.81 -26.24 -1.10
N LEU A 52 -4.02 -27.44 -1.65
CA LEU A 52 -3.13 -28.04 -2.63
C LEU A 52 -3.77 -27.88 -4.00
N PHE A 53 -3.00 -27.33 -4.93
CA PHE A 53 -3.44 -27.07 -6.30
C PHE A 53 -2.61 -27.90 -7.27
N ALA A 54 -3.21 -28.24 -8.41
CA ALA A 54 -2.53 -28.88 -9.53
C ALA A 54 -3.04 -28.29 -10.85
N ALA A 55 -2.13 -28.11 -11.81
CA ALA A 55 -2.42 -27.62 -13.15
C ALA A 55 -1.38 -28.14 -14.17
N ALA A 56 -1.70 -28.03 -15.46
CA ALA A 56 -0.79 -28.45 -16.52
C ALA A 56 0.45 -27.55 -16.62
N HIS A 57 0.28 -26.24 -16.41
CA HIS A 57 1.37 -25.27 -16.37
C HIS A 57 1.42 -24.56 -15.02
N PRO A 58 2.61 -24.25 -14.46
CA PRO A 58 2.75 -23.61 -13.15
C PRO A 58 1.95 -22.31 -12.97
N LEU A 59 1.92 -21.44 -13.99
CA LEU A 59 1.20 -20.16 -13.90
C LEU A 59 -0.32 -20.31 -13.93
N ASP A 60 -0.84 -21.45 -14.41
CA ASP A 60 -2.28 -21.72 -14.37
C ASP A 60 -2.81 -21.87 -12.93
N LEU A 61 -1.92 -22.13 -11.96
CA LEU A 61 -2.24 -22.25 -10.53
C LEU A 61 -2.72 -20.92 -9.91
N VAL A 62 -2.46 -19.79 -10.56
CA VAL A 62 -2.98 -18.48 -10.12
C VAL A 62 -4.51 -18.45 -10.20
N LYS A 63 -5.12 -19.16 -11.16
CA LYS A 63 -6.59 -19.24 -11.30
C LYS A 63 -7.29 -19.93 -10.11
N PRO A 64 -6.93 -21.17 -9.69
CA PRO A 64 -7.53 -21.77 -8.50
C PRO A 64 -7.19 -21.02 -7.20
N TYR A 65 -6.04 -20.34 -7.15
CA TYR A 65 -5.74 -19.38 -6.07
C TYR A 65 -6.78 -18.25 -6.02
N TYR A 66 -7.13 -17.63 -7.15
CA TYR A 66 -8.20 -16.62 -7.22
C TYR A 66 -9.59 -17.17 -6.94
N GLN A 67 -9.89 -18.42 -7.31
CA GLN A 67 -11.16 -19.04 -6.93
C GLN A 67 -11.29 -19.19 -5.41
N THR A 68 -10.17 -19.26 -4.69
CA THR A 68 -10.12 -19.36 -3.23
C THR A 68 -10.08 -18.00 -2.54
N THR A 69 -9.37 -17.03 -3.13
CA THR A 69 -9.06 -15.73 -2.49
C THR A 69 -9.77 -14.52 -3.09
N GLY A 70 -10.49 -14.72 -4.19
CA GLY A 70 -11.14 -13.67 -4.98
C GLY A 70 -10.34 -13.31 -6.23
N PHE A 71 -11.07 -12.99 -7.31
CA PHE A 71 -10.46 -12.51 -8.54
C PHE A 71 -10.02 -11.06 -8.41
N PRO A 72 -8.89 -10.66 -9.05
CA PRO A 72 -8.42 -9.30 -9.01
C PRO A 72 -9.45 -8.34 -9.62
N ARG A 73 -9.71 -7.22 -8.95
CA ARG A 73 -10.46 -6.11 -9.54
C ARG A 73 -9.55 -5.38 -10.53
N LEU A 74 -10.08 -5.04 -11.69
CA LEU A 74 -9.34 -4.25 -12.68
C LEU A 74 -9.27 -2.79 -12.22
N PRO A 75 -8.09 -2.13 -12.30
CA PRO A 75 -8.04 -0.69 -12.19
C PRO A 75 -8.73 -0.06 -13.40
N ALA A 76 -9.01 1.23 -13.34
CA ALA A 76 -9.57 1.92 -14.50
C ALA A 76 -8.59 1.89 -15.68
N PRO A 77 -9.03 1.83 -16.94
CA PRO A 77 -8.12 1.74 -18.09
C PRO A 77 -7.07 2.85 -18.16
N TRP A 78 -7.44 4.08 -17.75
CA TRP A 78 -6.54 5.22 -17.72
C TRP A 78 -5.39 5.05 -16.70
N ALA A 79 -5.57 4.22 -15.67
CA ALA A 79 -4.57 3.92 -14.67
C ALA A 79 -3.38 3.11 -15.23
N LEU A 80 -3.57 2.45 -16.39
CA LEU A 80 -2.53 1.69 -17.09
C LEU A 80 -1.65 2.57 -18.00
N GLY A 81 -1.99 3.85 -18.16
CA GLY A 81 -1.16 4.82 -18.87
C GLY A 81 -0.05 5.39 -17.99
N PRO A 82 0.82 6.26 -18.55
CA PRO A 82 1.89 6.88 -17.79
C PRO A 82 1.38 7.86 -16.75
N TRP A 83 1.95 7.76 -15.54
CA TRP A 83 1.72 8.66 -14.43
C TRP A 83 2.93 9.53 -14.16
N VAL A 84 2.69 10.74 -13.66
CA VAL A 84 3.75 11.66 -13.23
C VAL A 84 3.49 12.07 -11.78
N TRP A 85 4.56 12.21 -11.02
CA TRP A 85 4.53 12.68 -9.65
C TRP A 85 5.90 13.22 -9.25
N ARG A 86 5.98 13.81 -8.05
CA ARG A 86 7.19 14.36 -7.45
C ARG A 86 7.12 14.10 -5.95
N ASP A 87 8.28 13.91 -5.30
CA ASP A 87 8.32 13.69 -3.84
C ASP A 87 7.71 14.87 -3.08
N GLU A 88 8.05 16.10 -3.45
CA GLU A 88 7.43 17.30 -2.91
C GLU A 88 7.12 18.29 -4.04
N ASN A 89 5.89 18.79 -4.04
CA ASN A 89 5.48 19.91 -4.89
C ASN A 89 5.65 21.23 -4.13
N GLU A 90 6.06 22.29 -4.82
CA GLU A 90 6.20 23.62 -4.23
C GLU A 90 4.84 24.24 -3.92
N ASP A 91 3.95 24.28 -4.91
CA ASP A 91 2.62 24.86 -4.81
C ASP A 91 1.72 24.45 -6.00
N GLN A 92 0.50 24.96 -6.02
CA GLN A 92 -0.46 24.80 -7.10
C GLN A 92 0.04 25.33 -8.45
N ALA A 93 0.84 26.41 -8.47
CA ALA A 93 1.34 26.98 -9.71
C ALA A 93 2.34 26.04 -10.39
N GLN A 94 3.19 25.35 -9.61
CA GLN A 94 4.08 24.31 -10.12
C GLN A 94 3.29 23.15 -10.73
N VAL A 95 2.25 22.65 -10.07
CA VAL A 95 1.43 21.54 -10.60
C VAL A 95 0.75 21.94 -11.91
N LEU A 96 0.19 23.15 -11.98
CA LEU A 96 -0.42 23.66 -13.21
C LEU A 96 0.61 23.82 -14.34
N GLY A 97 1.80 24.33 -14.02
CA GLY A 97 2.92 24.45 -14.96
C GLY A 97 3.38 23.10 -15.51
N ASP A 98 3.47 22.08 -14.65
CA ASP A 98 3.82 20.71 -15.05
C ASP A 98 2.77 20.13 -16.00
N LEU A 99 1.48 20.32 -15.72
CA LEU A 99 0.37 19.88 -16.57
C LEU A 99 0.41 20.52 -17.96
N ASP A 100 0.62 21.85 -18.01
CA ASP A 100 0.71 22.59 -19.27
C ASP A 100 1.97 22.17 -20.05
N ALA A 101 3.12 22.06 -19.39
CA ALA A 101 4.38 21.63 -20.01
C ALA A 101 4.27 20.23 -20.62
N MET A 102 3.62 19.28 -19.94
CA MET A 102 3.38 17.93 -20.48
C MET A 102 2.54 17.96 -21.76
N ARG A 103 1.61 18.91 -21.89
CA ARG A 103 0.77 19.06 -23.07
C ARG A 103 1.49 19.82 -24.19
N ASP A 104 2.24 20.86 -23.85
CA ASP A 104 3.07 21.60 -24.81
C ASP A 104 4.19 20.74 -25.42
N LEU A 105 4.73 19.80 -24.64
CA LEU A 105 5.75 18.84 -25.07
C LEU A 105 5.19 17.56 -25.70
N ASP A 106 3.87 17.44 -25.87
CA ASP A 106 3.18 16.27 -26.42
C ASP A 106 3.55 14.95 -25.70
N LEU A 107 3.65 15.00 -24.36
CA LEU A 107 3.93 13.83 -23.53
C LEU A 107 2.64 13.05 -23.25
N ALA A 108 2.58 11.81 -23.73
CA ALA A 108 1.48 10.91 -23.43
C ALA A 108 1.45 10.58 -21.93
N THR A 109 0.45 11.11 -21.23
CA THR A 109 0.28 10.99 -19.78
C THR A 109 -1.21 10.92 -19.45
N THR A 110 -1.58 10.06 -18.52
CA THR A 110 -2.99 9.81 -18.17
C THR A 110 -3.32 10.19 -16.74
N GLY A 111 -2.33 10.26 -15.85
CA GLY A 111 -2.54 10.57 -14.45
C GLY A 111 -1.41 11.40 -13.85
N ILE A 112 -1.77 12.16 -12.82
CA ILE A 112 -0.86 12.85 -11.92
C ILE A 112 -1.29 12.56 -10.48
N TRP A 113 -0.34 12.43 -9.56
CA TRP A 113 -0.65 12.56 -8.13
C TRP A 113 0.24 13.58 -7.45
N ILE A 114 -0.29 14.18 -6.40
CA ILE A 114 0.48 15.02 -5.49
C ILE A 114 0.84 14.19 -4.26
N ASP A 115 2.13 14.13 -3.96
CA ASP A 115 2.65 13.46 -2.77
C ASP A 115 2.62 14.40 -1.55
N ARG A 116 3.01 13.90 -0.37
CA ARG A 116 3.13 14.76 0.81
C ARG A 116 4.30 15.75 0.66
N PRO A 117 4.19 16.99 1.13
CA PRO A 117 3.01 17.61 1.73
C PRO A 117 2.08 18.25 0.67
N TYR A 118 0.78 18.05 0.83
CA TYR A 118 -0.26 18.83 0.12
C TYR A 118 -1.37 19.37 1.03
N ALA A 119 -1.52 18.79 2.21
CA ALA A 119 -2.53 19.12 3.21
C ALA A 119 -1.90 19.90 4.37
N SER A 120 -2.72 20.66 5.11
CA SER A 120 -2.24 21.48 6.24
C SER A 120 -1.60 20.66 7.37
N GLY A 121 -1.92 19.36 7.42
CA GLY A 121 -1.30 18.35 8.26
C GLY A 121 -1.47 16.97 7.67
N VAL A 122 -0.84 15.97 8.28
CA VAL A 122 -0.89 14.59 7.77
C VAL A 122 -2.30 14.04 7.96
N SER A 123 -2.96 13.75 6.85
CA SER A 123 -4.38 13.36 6.80
C SER A 123 -5.30 14.36 7.50
N SER A 124 -5.11 15.68 7.30
CA SER A 124 -6.07 16.71 7.73
C SER A 124 -7.32 16.79 6.86
N PHE A 125 -7.35 16.06 5.73
CA PHE A 125 -8.48 16.01 4.79
C PHE A 125 -8.86 17.37 4.22
N ASP A 126 -7.84 18.17 3.93
CA ASP A 126 -7.86 19.47 3.28
C ASP A 126 -6.67 19.59 2.30
N PHE A 127 -6.61 20.71 1.58
CA PHE A 127 -5.39 21.15 0.93
C PHE A 127 -4.86 22.35 1.71
N ASP A 128 -3.55 22.43 1.92
CA ASP A 128 -2.95 23.59 2.58
C ASP A 128 -3.24 24.84 1.74
N PRO A 129 -3.94 25.85 2.29
CA PRO A 129 -4.37 27.01 1.50
C PRO A 129 -3.21 27.95 1.13
N GLY A 130 -2.05 27.82 1.77
CA GLY A 130 -0.83 28.55 1.41
C GLY A 130 -0.13 27.96 0.18
N MET A 131 -0.13 26.63 0.05
CA MET A 131 0.44 25.92 -1.10
C MET A 131 -0.57 25.76 -2.25
N PHE A 132 -1.83 25.49 -1.91
CA PHE A 132 -2.90 25.17 -2.86
C PHE A 132 -4.13 26.06 -2.60
N PRO A 133 -4.10 27.33 -3.05
CA PRO A 133 -5.16 28.30 -2.77
C PRO A 133 -6.50 28.01 -3.49
N ASP A 134 -6.49 27.27 -4.60
CA ASP A 134 -7.69 26.85 -5.33
C ASP A 134 -7.52 25.42 -5.90
N PRO A 135 -7.55 24.39 -5.03
CA PRO A 135 -7.28 23.01 -5.42
C PRO A 135 -8.37 22.47 -6.35
N GLN A 136 -9.61 22.97 -6.27
CA GLN A 136 -10.68 22.55 -7.16
C GLN A 136 -10.40 22.97 -8.60
N ALA A 137 -10.00 24.23 -8.83
CA ALA A 137 -9.63 24.70 -10.16
C ALA A 137 -8.42 23.94 -10.73
N MET A 138 -7.46 23.56 -9.87
CA MET A 138 -6.32 22.72 -10.27
C MET A 138 -6.75 21.33 -10.74
N ILE A 139 -7.62 20.65 -9.98
CA ILE A 139 -8.14 19.33 -10.34
C ILE A 139 -8.99 19.41 -11.63
N ASP A 140 -9.82 20.44 -11.76
CA ASP A 140 -10.63 20.67 -12.95
C ASP A 140 -9.77 20.94 -14.20
N ARG A 141 -8.68 21.70 -14.05
CA ARG A 141 -7.70 21.92 -15.12
C ARG A 141 -6.99 20.64 -15.52
N ALA A 142 -6.54 19.83 -14.56
CA ALA A 142 -5.95 18.52 -14.84
C ALA A 142 -6.92 17.65 -15.65
N ARG A 143 -8.18 17.57 -15.23
CA ARG A 143 -9.24 16.84 -15.94
C ARG A 143 -9.50 17.38 -17.34
N ALA A 144 -9.54 18.70 -17.51
CA ALA A 144 -9.73 19.34 -18.82
C ALA A 144 -8.59 19.03 -19.80
N LEU A 145 -7.37 18.80 -19.29
CA LEU A 145 -6.21 18.38 -20.05
C LEU A 145 -6.10 16.84 -20.21
N GLY A 146 -7.12 16.09 -19.79
CA GLY A 146 -7.18 14.63 -19.93
C GLY A 146 -6.47 13.84 -18.82
N PHE A 147 -5.93 14.50 -17.80
CA PHE A 147 -5.34 13.83 -16.65
C PHE A 147 -6.39 13.37 -15.65
N ARG A 148 -6.09 12.29 -14.96
CA ARG A 148 -6.75 11.88 -13.72
C ARG A 148 -5.88 12.22 -12.53
N PHE A 149 -6.53 12.48 -11.40
CA PHE A 149 -5.87 13.10 -10.28
C PHE A 149 -5.87 12.16 -9.08
N GLY A 150 -4.69 11.99 -8.47
CA GLY A 150 -4.52 11.20 -7.26
C GLY A 150 -3.81 11.96 -6.14
N LEU A 151 -3.83 11.37 -4.95
CA LEU A 151 -3.17 11.91 -3.76
C LEU A 151 -2.42 10.83 -2.98
N TRP A 152 -1.31 11.21 -2.36
CA TRP A 152 -0.72 10.39 -1.29
C TRP A 152 -1.62 10.37 -0.06
N HIS A 153 -1.65 9.24 0.63
CA HIS A 153 -2.35 9.10 1.90
C HIS A 153 -1.64 8.09 2.81
N THR A 154 -1.94 8.20 4.10
CA THR A 154 -1.56 7.23 5.12
C THR A 154 -2.73 6.93 6.07
N SER A 155 -2.66 5.96 6.97
CA SER A 155 -3.75 5.60 7.90
C SER A 155 -3.68 6.31 9.25
N TYR A 156 -2.88 7.37 9.34
CA TYR A 156 -2.61 8.14 10.56
C TYR A 156 -3.21 9.53 10.44
N VAL A 157 -3.76 10.03 11.54
CA VAL A 157 -4.00 11.47 11.72
C VAL A 157 -2.73 12.04 12.36
N GLY A 158 -2.12 13.08 11.80
CA GLY A 158 -0.83 13.60 12.30
C GLY A 158 -0.89 14.07 13.75
N GLU A 159 -0.29 13.35 14.69
CA GLU A 159 -0.31 13.67 16.12
C GLU A 159 0.53 14.92 16.43
N GLY A 160 0.02 15.79 17.32
CA GLY A 160 0.72 17.00 17.73
C GLY A 160 0.72 18.15 16.70
N GLN A 161 0.04 17.99 15.56
CA GLN A 161 -0.08 19.04 14.55
C GLN A 161 -1.34 19.89 14.80
N ALA A 162 -1.23 21.21 14.66
CA ALA A 162 -2.36 22.12 14.90
C ALA A 162 -3.53 21.88 13.92
N ALA A 163 -3.21 21.61 12.65
CA ALA A 163 -4.19 21.38 11.59
C ALA A 163 -5.08 20.14 11.82
N THR A 164 -4.58 19.15 12.54
CA THR A 164 -5.27 17.88 12.80
C THR A 164 -5.82 17.77 14.22
N ALA A 165 -5.62 18.78 15.07
CA ALA A 165 -5.98 18.73 16.48
C ALA A 165 -7.47 18.45 16.73
N ALA A 166 -8.37 19.01 15.90
CA ALA A 166 -9.80 18.77 15.99
C ALA A 166 -10.18 17.33 15.60
N LEU A 167 -9.61 16.80 14.51
CA LEU A 167 -9.82 15.42 14.07
C LEU A 167 -9.30 14.43 15.12
N HIS A 168 -8.15 14.73 15.72
CA HIS A 168 -7.61 13.95 16.83
C HIS A 168 -8.53 13.94 18.05
N ALA A 169 -9.02 15.10 18.46
CA ALA A 169 -9.94 15.20 19.59
C ALA A 169 -11.26 14.44 19.33
N GLU A 170 -11.78 14.51 18.11
CA GLU A 170 -12.97 13.76 17.68
C GLU A 170 -12.72 12.24 17.72
N ALA A 171 -11.60 11.78 17.16
CA ALA A 171 -11.23 10.37 17.13
C ALA A 171 -11.00 9.80 18.54
N GLU A 172 -10.34 10.56 19.42
CA GLU A 172 -10.10 10.16 20.81
C GLU A 172 -11.43 10.10 21.60
N ALA A 173 -12.28 11.13 21.49
CA ALA A 173 -13.57 11.17 22.17
C ALA A 173 -14.53 10.05 21.72
N SER A 174 -14.40 9.61 20.45
CA SER A 174 -15.23 8.57 19.85
C SER A 174 -14.63 7.16 19.97
N GLY A 175 -13.43 7.02 20.54
CA GLY A 175 -12.75 5.73 20.66
C GLY A 175 -12.36 5.10 19.31
N TYR A 176 -11.92 5.93 18.35
CA TYR A 176 -11.51 5.50 17.01
C TYR A 176 -10.06 5.05 16.91
N TYR A 177 -9.28 5.15 17.99
CA TYR A 177 -7.94 4.56 18.07
C TYR A 177 -7.97 3.17 18.73
N PRO A 178 -6.96 2.31 18.44
CA PRO A 178 -6.90 1.00 19.06
C PRO A 178 -6.88 1.11 20.60
N PRO A 179 -7.69 0.32 21.32
CA PRO A 179 -7.71 0.33 22.79
C PRO A 179 -6.36 0.08 23.45
N GLN A 180 -5.45 -0.61 22.76
CA GLN A 180 -4.08 -0.80 23.20
C GLN A 180 -3.14 -0.66 22.01
N VAL A 181 -2.13 0.18 22.15
CA VAL A 181 -1.17 0.51 21.09
C VAL A 181 0.23 0.07 21.52
N GLY A 182 0.95 -0.56 20.60
CA GLY A 182 2.38 -0.81 20.76
C GLY A 182 3.23 0.41 20.46
N PRO A 183 4.57 0.25 20.37
CA PRO A 183 5.48 1.31 19.99
C PRO A 183 5.11 1.89 18.61
N ILE A 184 5.02 3.22 18.53
CA ILE A 184 4.87 3.95 17.27
C ILE A 184 6.25 4.12 16.66
N VAL A 185 6.45 3.52 15.49
CA VAL A 185 7.73 3.49 14.74
C VAL A 185 7.71 4.36 13.48
N ASN A 186 6.66 5.16 13.32
CA ASN A 186 6.53 6.18 12.28
C ASN A 186 6.53 7.59 12.90
N ASN A 187 6.57 8.61 12.03
CA ASN A 187 6.63 10.02 12.42
C ASN A 187 5.24 10.69 12.52
N TRP A 188 4.16 9.94 12.31
CA TRP A 188 2.81 10.48 12.12
C TRP A 188 1.92 10.27 13.34
N GLY A 189 1.98 9.11 13.99
CA GLY A 189 1.18 8.80 15.18
C GLY A 189 0.54 7.41 15.14
N ARG A 190 -0.48 7.21 15.99
CA ARG A 190 -1.24 5.96 16.07
C ARG A 190 -2.17 5.80 14.86
N PRO A 191 -2.31 4.58 14.30
CA PRO A 191 -3.27 4.33 13.23
C PRO A 191 -4.71 4.42 13.74
N VAL A 192 -5.64 4.86 12.87
CA VAL A 192 -7.07 4.75 13.14
C VAL A 192 -7.47 3.26 13.19
N ASP A 193 -8.30 2.86 14.15
CA ASP A 193 -8.75 1.48 14.29
C ASP A 193 -9.85 1.15 13.27
N LEU A 194 -9.44 0.75 12.06
CA LEU A 194 -10.35 0.36 10.99
C LEU A 194 -11.11 -0.95 11.27
N THR A 195 -10.87 -1.62 12.40
CA THR A 195 -11.71 -2.74 12.86
C THR A 195 -12.98 -2.25 13.59
N ASN A 196 -13.00 -0.99 14.02
CA ASN A 196 -14.19 -0.32 14.53
C ASN A 196 -15.05 0.16 13.34
N PRO A 197 -16.28 -0.37 13.14
CA PRO A 197 -17.13 0.04 12.03
C PRO A 197 -17.46 1.54 12.00
N ALA A 198 -17.53 2.19 13.16
CA ALA A 198 -17.77 3.63 13.24
C ALA A 198 -16.55 4.43 12.80
N ALA A 199 -15.33 4.00 13.20
CA ALA A 199 -14.09 4.62 12.76
C ALA A 199 -13.85 4.39 11.25
N TYR A 200 -14.19 3.21 10.75
CA TYR A 200 -14.16 2.88 9.32
C TYR A 200 -15.04 3.83 8.52
N ALA A 201 -16.32 3.96 8.91
CA ALA A 201 -17.27 4.85 8.23
C ALA A 201 -16.88 6.33 8.34
N TRP A 202 -16.36 6.74 9.50
CA TRP A 202 -15.82 8.08 9.71
C TRP A 202 -14.67 8.37 8.74
N TRP A 203 -13.64 7.51 8.70
CA TRP A 203 -12.50 7.67 7.81
C TRP A 203 -12.92 7.67 6.33
N GLN A 204 -13.83 6.78 5.95
CA GLN A 204 -14.39 6.74 4.60
C GLN A 204 -15.09 8.06 4.23
N GLY A 205 -15.86 8.64 5.17
CA GLY A 205 -16.47 9.96 4.99
C GLY A 205 -15.46 11.09 4.82
N LEU A 206 -14.32 11.02 5.50
CA LEU A 206 -13.21 11.97 5.34
C LEU A 206 -12.55 11.83 3.95
N VAL A 207 -12.22 10.61 3.53
CA VAL A 207 -11.68 10.31 2.20
C VAL A 207 -12.66 10.75 1.10
N GLY A 208 -13.96 10.58 1.35
CA GLY A 208 -15.05 10.99 0.45
C GLY A 208 -15.03 12.49 0.11
N ARG A 209 -14.44 13.34 0.95
CA ARG A 209 -14.27 14.78 0.63
C ARG A 209 -13.36 14.98 -0.58
N TYR A 210 -12.24 14.25 -0.66
CA TYR A 210 -11.34 14.30 -1.81
C TYR A 210 -12.00 13.68 -3.05
N ALA A 211 -12.70 12.56 -2.88
CA ALA A 211 -13.43 11.94 -3.98
C ALA A 211 -14.48 12.91 -4.58
N ALA A 212 -15.17 13.68 -3.74
CA ALA A 212 -16.13 14.70 -4.18
C ALA A 212 -15.50 15.85 -4.97
N MET A 213 -14.21 16.14 -4.76
CA MET A 213 -13.46 17.12 -5.57
C MET A 213 -13.04 16.56 -6.93
N GLY A 214 -13.13 15.24 -7.13
CA GLY A 214 -12.72 14.55 -8.36
C GLY A 214 -11.41 13.78 -8.27
N VAL A 215 -10.88 13.57 -7.06
CA VAL A 215 -9.75 12.66 -6.82
C VAL A 215 -10.22 11.21 -7.02
N GLU A 216 -9.55 10.49 -7.90
CA GLU A 216 -9.88 9.09 -8.27
C GLU A 216 -8.66 8.17 -8.24
N GLY A 217 -7.58 8.63 -7.61
CA GLY A 217 -6.36 7.86 -7.39
C GLY A 217 -5.78 8.08 -5.99
N TYR A 218 -5.23 7.03 -5.39
CA TYR A 218 -4.53 7.15 -4.11
C TYR A 218 -3.23 6.34 -4.09
N LYS A 219 -2.14 6.96 -3.63
CA LYS A 219 -0.91 6.29 -3.19
C LYS A 219 -1.02 6.05 -1.70
N LEU A 220 -1.23 4.80 -1.31
CA LEU A 220 -1.42 4.36 0.06
C LEU A 220 -0.10 3.85 0.65
N ASP A 221 0.47 4.65 1.53
CA ASP A 221 1.78 4.45 2.11
C ASP A 221 1.69 3.95 3.57
N TYR A 222 2.79 3.40 4.09
CA TYR A 222 2.91 2.85 5.44
C TYR A 222 2.12 1.57 5.73
N VAL A 223 1.49 1.50 6.91
CA VAL A 223 0.76 0.36 7.51
C VAL A 223 1.54 -0.91 7.85
N GLN A 224 2.87 -0.92 7.74
CA GLN A 224 3.71 -2.00 8.29
C GLN A 224 4.08 -1.82 9.78
N ASP A 225 3.64 -0.73 10.41
CA ASP A 225 4.09 -0.32 11.75
C ASP A 225 3.46 -1.14 12.88
N ILE A 226 2.39 -1.89 12.60
CA ILE A 226 1.82 -2.87 13.53
C ILE A 226 2.75 -4.08 13.54
N VAL A 227 3.85 -3.99 14.30
CA VAL A 227 4.85 -5.06 14.39
C VAL A 227 4.59 -5.94 15.61
N LEU A 228 4.82 -7.25 15.45
CA LEU A 228 4.56 -8.27 16.48
C LEU A 228 5.35 -8.05 17.78
N GLY A 229 6.54 -7.47 17.67
CA GLY A 229 7.43 -7.25 18.80
C GLY A 229 8.70 -6.53 18.39
N VAL A 230 9.36 -5.94 19.38
CA VAL A 230 10.68 -5.31 19.23
C VAL A 230 11.69 -6.12 20.04
N GLY A 231 12.74 -6.60 19.36
CA GLY A 231 13.70 -7.51 19.96
C GLY A 231 13.04 -8.83 20.40
N ARG A 232 13.08 -9.14 21.70
CA ARG A 232 12.49 -10.35 22.29
C ARG A 232 11.16 -10.10 23.01
N VAL A 233 10.63 -8.88 22.94
CA VAL A 233 9.42 -8.47 23.64
C VAL A 233 8.28 -8.30 22.65
N ARG A 234 7.16 -8.98 22.90
CA ARG A 234 5.92 -8.85 22.13
C ARG A 234 5.29 -7.49 22.38
N ASN A 235 4.88 -6.81 21.32
CA ASN A 235 4.16 -5.54 21.45
C ASN A 235 2.71 -5.79 21.84
N PRO A 236 2.10 -4.93 22.67
CA PRO A 236 0.75 -5.14 23.15
C PRO A 236 -0.27 -4.37 22.29
N TRP A 237 -0.60 -4.86 21.10
CA TRP A 237 -1.68 -4.24 20.32
C TRP A 237 -3.01 -4.93 20.59
N ARG A 238 -4.06 -4.13 20.70
CA ARG A 238 -5.44 -4.61 20.74
C ARG A 238 -6.33 -3.66 19.99
N PHE A 239 -7.16 -4.22 19.10
CA PHE A 239 -8.10 -3.51 18.26
C PHE A 239 -9.54 -3.72 18.77
N HIS A 240 -10.46 -2.90 18.27
CA HIS A 240 -11.87 -2.85 18.66
C HIS A 240 -12.59 -4.19 18.51
N ASP A 241 -12.31 -4.94 17.44
CA ASP A 241 -12.87 -6.28 17.21
C ASP A 241 -12.25 -7.39 18.09
N GLY A 242 -11.33 -7.03 18.99
CA GLY A 242 -10.64 -7.94 19.90
C GLY A 242 -9.37 -8.59 19.32
N THR A 243 -9.07 -8.37 18.03
CA THR A 243 -7.83 -8.84 17.42
C THR A 243 -6.61 -8.12 17.99
N THR A 244 -5.43 -8.72 17.79
CA THR A 244 -4.15 -8.24 18.32
C THR A 244 -3.10 -8.20 17.22
N GLU A 245 -1.89 -7.74 17.52
CA GLU A 245 -0.79 -7.73 16.54
C GLU A 245 -0.53 -9.11 15.91
N ARG A 246 -0.88 -10.21 16.59
CA ARG A 246 -0.74 -11.59 16.06
C ARG A 246 -1.35 -11.78 14.67
N THR A 247 -2.46 -11.12 14.38
CA THR A 247 -3.14 -11.18 13.08
C THR A 247 -3.15 -9.83 12.38
N ARG A 248 -3.18 -8.72 13.14
CA ARG A 248 -3.30 -7.37 12.56
C ARG A 248 -2.03 -6.85 11.93
N HIS A 249 -0.85 -7.36 12.31
CA HIS A 249 0.39 -7.06 11.59
C HIS A 249 0.34 -7.44 10.10
N GLN A 250 -0.55 -8.37 9.72
CA GLN A 250 -0.73 -8.86 8.34
C GLN A 250 -2.07 -8.49 7.71
N THR A 251 -3.03 -7.97 8.47
CA THR A 251 -4.41 -7.79 7.97
C THR A 251 -4.94 -6.38 8.09
N TYR A 252 -4.25 -5.49 8.80
CA TYR A 252 -4.67 -4.09 8.92
C TYR A 252 -4.61 -3.38 7.56
N GLN A 253 -3.59 -3.65 6.74
CA GLN A 253 -3.45 -3.06 5.41
C GLN A 253 -4.61 -3.40 4.48
N GLY A 254 -5.22 -4.58 4.62
CA GLY A 254 -6.40 -4.95 3.84
C GLY A 254 -7.61 -4.06 4.15
N LEU A 255 -7.81 -3.72 5.44
CA LEU A 255 -8.85 -2.77 5.84
C LEU A 255 -8.54 -1.38 5.30
N TYR A 256 -7.27 -0.95 5.42
CA TYR A 256 -6.83 0.34 4.90
C TYR A 256 -7.05 0.47 3.39
N HIS A 257 -6.68 -0.54 2.60
CA HIS A 257 -6.91 -0.52 1.17
C HIS A 257 -8.40 -0.57 0.84
N GLN A 258 -9.18 -1.38 1.55
CA GLN A 258 -10.62 -1.51 1.32
C GLN A 258 -11.36 -0.17 1.52
N VAL A 259 -11.01 0.60 2.56
CA VAL A 259 -11.66 1.90 2.83
C VAL A 259 -11.57 2.84 1.62
N PHE A 260 -10.39 2.90 0.98
CA PHE A 260 -10.19 3.73 -0.21
C PHE A 260 -10.75 3.08 -1.47
N ALA A 261 -10.63 1.76 -1.63
CA ALA A 261 -11.19 1.04 -2.77
C ALA A 261 -12.72 1.22 -2.89
N GLU A 262 -13.40 1.39 -1.76
CA GLU A 262 -14.84 1.66 -1.68
C GLU A 262 -15.22 3.13 -1.96
N THR A 263 -14.26 4.07 -1.91
CA THR A 263 -14.50 5.47 -2.31
C THR A 263 -14.20 5.75 -3.77
N LEU A 264 -13.54 4.84 -4.48
CA LEU A 264 -13.23 4.97 -5.90
C LEU A 264 -14.50 4.89 -6.78
N PRO A 265 -14.47 5.49 -7.98
CA PRO A 265 -15.55 5.35 -8.96
C PRO A 265 -15.87 3.89 -9.30
N ALA A 266 -17.14 3.62 -9.63
CA ALA A 266 -17.62 2.26 -9.91
C ALA A 266 -16.99 1.62 -11.16
N ASP A 267 -16.58 2.43 -12.14
CA ASP A 267 -15.85 2.03 -13.33
C ASP A 267 -14.33 1.89 -13.11
N GLY A 268 -13.88 2.05 -11.85
CA GLY A 268 -12.52 1.84 -11.39
C GLY A 268 -11.81 3.14 -11.01
N GLY A 269 -10.67 2.99 -10.35
CA GLY A 269 -9.77 4.09 -10.06
C GLY A 269 -8.32 3.61 -10.03
N PHE A 270 -7.47 4.34 -9.32
CA PHE A 270 -6.07 3.98 -9.09
C PHE A 270 -5.80 3.82 -7.60
N LEU A 271 -5.26 2.66 -7.21
CA LEU A 271 -4.92 2.38 -5.82
C LEU A 271 -3.52 1.80 -5.75
N LEU A 272 -2.51 2.66 -5.68
CA LEU A 272 -1.12 2.25 -5.56
C LEU A 272 -0.81 2.00 -4.09
N THR A 273 -0.34 0.80 -3.72
CA THR A 273 -0.14 0.43 -2.32
C THR A 273 1.30 -0.03 -2.08
N ARG A 274 1.89 0.40 -0.96
CA ARG A 274 3.21 -0.10 -0.50
C ARG A 274 3.13 -1.54 0.02
N THR A 275 1.94 -1.95 0.44
CA THR A 275 1.71 -3.22 1.12
C THR A 275 0.50 -3.95 0.52
N GLY A 276 0.21 -5.10 1.10
CA GLY A 276 -1.00 -5.87 0.91
C GLY A 276 -0.83 -7.27 1.46
N LEU A 277 -1.75 -8.16 1.15
CA LEU A 277 -1.86 -9.50 1.72
C LEU A 277 -2.51 -10.46 0.74
N ALA A 278 -2.47 -11.77 1.03
CA ALA A 278 -3.26 -12.72 0.26
C ALA A 278 -4.75 -12.31 0.22
N GLY A 279 -5.33 -12.25 -0.97
CA GLY A 279 -6.71 -11.83 -1.19
C GLY A 279 -6.91 -10.33 -1.44
N ASP A 280 -5.91 -9.49 -1.19
CA ASP A 280 -6.03 -8.03 -1.34
C ASP A 280 -6.20 -7.57 -2.79
N GLN A 281 -5.90 -8.43 -3.76
CA GLN A 281 -6.14 -8.14 -5.18
C GLN A 281 -7.61 -7.83 -5.49
N VAL A 282 -8.57 -8.25 -4.65
CA VAL A 282 -9.99 -7.92 -4.80
C VAL A 282 -10.27 -6.42 -4.64
N ASN A 283 -9.41 -5.69 -3.93
CA ASN A 283 -9.50 -4.25 -3.75
C ASN A 283 -8.97 -3.47 -4.97
N GLY A 284 -8.40 -4.15 -5.97
CA GLY A 284 -7.84 -3.51 -7.16
C GLY A 284 -6.51 -2.80 -6.90
N VAL A 285 -5.77 -3.28 -5.90
CA VAL A 285 -4.46 -2.71 -5.54
C VAL A 285 -3.43 -2.92 -6.64
N ILE A 286 -2.63 -1.90 -6.87
CA ILE A 286 -1.44 -1.90 -7.72
C ILE A 286 -0.26 -1.84 -6.75
N ILE A 287 0.58 -2.85 -6.72
CA ILE A 287 1.66 -2.89 -5.73
C ILE A 287 2.83 -2.04 -6.20
N TRP A 288 3.33 -1.20 -5.31
CA TRP A 288 4.57 -0.46 -5.42
C TRP A 288 5.62 -1.04 -4.46
N PRO A 289 6.87 -1.28 -4.91
CA PRO A 289 7.88 -2.02 -4.14
C PRO A 289 8.45 -1.23 -2.95
N GLY A 290 8.14 0.05 -2.82
CA GLY A 290 8.80 0.94 -1.87
C GLY A 290 9.93 1.74 -2.52
N ASP A 291 10.68 2.43 -1.66
CA ASP A 291 11.77 3.32 -2.05
C ASP A 291 12.94 2.52 -2.64
N LEU A 292 13.33 2.85 -3.87
CA LEU A 292 14.40 2.18 -4.61
C LEU A 292 15.54 3.15 -4.89
N ASP A 293 16.73 2.60 -5.14
CA ASP A 293 17.85 3.44 -5.54
C ASP A 293 17.71 3.85 -7.01
N ALA A 294 18.05 5.10 -7.32
CA ALA A 294 18.16 5.66 -8.68
C ALA A 294 19.37 5.12 -9.47
N THR A 295 19.57 3.80 -9.44
CA THR A 295 20.78 3.13 -9.93
C THR A 295 20.49 1.74 -10.51
N LEU A 296 21.53 1.07 -10.99
CA LEU A 296 21.50 -0.36 -11.33
C LEU A 296 22.07 -1.24 -10.20
N ALA A 297 22.20 -0.70 -8.99
CA ALA A 297 22.78 -1.40 -7.86
C ALA A 297 21.92 -2.60 -7.45
N ARG A 298 22.59 -3.64 -6.96
CA ARG A 298 21.91 -4.77 -6.32
C ARG A 298 21.74 -4.46 -4.84
N ARG A 299 20.66 -4.97 -4.25
CA ARG A 299 20.47 -4.86 -2.80
C ARG A 299 21.71 -5.34 -2.04
N GLY A 300 22.15 -4.57 -1.06
CA GLY A 300 23.26 -4.91 -0.18
C GLY A 300 24.64 -4.54 -0.72
N THR A 301 24.75 -3.97 -1.92
CA THR A 301 26.04 -3.48 -2.43
C THR A 301 26.32 -2.09 -1.90
N GLU A 302 27.58 -1.81 -1.53
CA GLU A 302 28.02 -0.47 -1.18
C GLU A 302 27.97 0.46 -2.41
N GLN A 303 27.43 1.67 -2.23
CA GLN A 303 27.32 2.72 -3.23
C GLN A 303 27.84 4.03 -2.65
N THR A 304 28.30 4.93 -3.51
CA THR A 304 28.67 6.29 -3.11
C THR A 304 27.80 7.28 -3.89
N ASP A 305 27.04 8.10 -3.18
CA ASP A 305 26.33 9.22 -3.77
C ASP A 305 27.38 10.28 -4.19
N ALA A 306 27.57 10.45 -5.50
CA ALA A 306 28.56 11.39 -6.03
C ALA A 306 28.24 12.87 -5.72
N ARG A 307 26.97 13.21 -5.42
CA ARG A 307 26.55 14.57 -5.08
C ARG A 307 26.77 14.86 -3.60
N ARG A 308 26.53 13.87 -2.73
CA ARG A 308 26.64 14.03 -1.27
C ARG A 308 28.00 13.58 -0.71
N GLY A 309 28.76 12.80 -1.47
CA GLY A 309 29.99 12.15 -1.02
C GLY A 309 29.77 11.08 0.04
N GLU A 310 28.52 10.64 0.23
CA GLU A 310 28.12 9.70 1.27
C GLU A 310 28.10 8.27 0.71
N THR A 311 28.69 7.35 1.47
CA THR A 311 28.62 5.91 1.16
C THR A 311 27.44 5.29 1.90
N TYR A 312 26.66 4.48 1.19
CA TYR A 312 25.49 3.79 1.72
C TYR A 312 25.40 2.35 1.19
N THR A 313 24.62 1.52 1.87
CA THR A 313 24.27 0.18 1.38
C THR A 313 23.01 0.28 0.55
N ALA A 314 23.09 -0.07 -0.74
CA ALA A 314 21.96 -0.02 -1.67
C ALA A 314 20.77 -0.85 -1.17
N THR A 315 19.58 -0.25 -1.20
CA THR A 315 18.31 -0.99 -1.07
C THR A 315 18.06 -1.82 -2.33
N GLY A 316 18.63 -1.41 -3.46
CA GLY A 316 18.52 -2.00 -4.79
C GLY A 316 17.76 -1.05 -5.73
N GLY A 317 18.23 -0.95 -6.98
CA GLY A 317 17.59 -0.12 -8.00
C GLY A 317 16.74 -0.93 -8.99
N LEU A 318 16.85 -0.63 -10.28
CA LEU A 318 16.08 -1.30 -11.34
C LEU A 318 16.08 -2.84 -11.25
N PRO A 319 17.22 -3.54 -10.99
CA PRO A 319 17.20 -5.00 -10.84
C PRO A 319 16.29 -5.49 -9.70
N ALA A 320 16.19 -4.76 -8.60
CA ALA A 320 15.31 -5.11 -7.48
C ALA A 320 13.83 -4.93 -7.84
N SER A 321 13.48 -3.83 -8.54
CA SER A 321 12.13 -3.62 -9.09
C SER A 321 11.70 -4.76 -10.01
N LEU A 322 12.57 -5.16 -10.95
CA LEU A 322 12.27 -6.25 -11.88
C LEU A 322 12.00 -7.57 -11.16
N VAL A 323 12.83 -7.92 -10.18
CA VAL A 323 12.62 -9.14 -9.36
C VAL A 323 11.32 -9.05 -8.57
N ALA A 324 11.01 -7.89 -7.99
CA ALA A 324 9.78 -7.67 -7.25
C ALA A 324 8.54 -7.87 -8.15
N GLY A 325 8.48 -7.20 -9.30
CA GLY A 325 7.36 -7.33 -10.24
C GLY A 325 7.18 -8.75 -10.79
N LEU A 326 8.27 -9.41 -11.18
CA LEU A 326 8.24 -10.79 -11.70
C LEU A 326 7.82 -11.81 -10.64
N SER A 327 8.18 -11.59 -9.37
CA SER A 327 7.77 -12.46 -8.26
C SER A 327 6.33 -12.21 -7.82
N LEU A 328 5.86 -10.97 -7.99
CA LEU A 328 4.55 -10.54 -7.56
C LEU A 328 3.42 -11.15 -8.40
N GLY A 329 3.58 -11.23 -9.73
CA GLY A 329 2.59 -11.82 -10.63
C GLY A 329 2.16 -13.24 -10.22
N PRO A 330 3.10 -14.21 -10.12
CA PRO A 330 2.82 -15.56 -9.62
C PRO A 330 2.34 -15.61 -8.16
N SER A 331 2.51 -14.53 -7.39
CA SER A 331 1.97 -14.38 -6.03
C SER A 331 0.52 -13.86 -6.01
N GLY A 332 -0.15 -13.79 -7.16
CA GLY A 332 -1.57 -13.43 -7.24
C GLY A 332 -1.86 -11.95 -7.47
N PHE A 333 -0.86 -11.12 -7.72
CA PHE A 333 -1.04 -9.69 -7.96
C PHE A 333 -0.68 -9.33 -9.41
N PRO A 334 -1.67 -9.06 -10.28
CA PRO A 334 -1.41 -8.83 -11.70
C PRO A 334 -0.95 -7.40 -12.03
N PHE A 335 -1.07 -6.45 -11.10
CA PHE A 335 -0.73 -5.05 -11.32
C PHE A 335 0.42 -4.59 -10.42
N TYR A 336 1.40 -3.94 -11.03
CA TYR A 336 2.64 -3.50 -10.41
C TYR A 336 3.08 -2.16 -11.01
N GLY A 337 3.58 -1.25 -10.18
CA GLY A 337 4.21 -0.01 -10.61
C GLY A 337 5.42 0.29 -9.73
N SER A 338 6.50 0.81 -10.31
CA SER A 338 7.67 1.26 -9.56
C SER A 338 8.06 2.67 -9.99
N ASP A 339 8.75 3.38 -9.11
CA ASP A 339 9.22 4.72 -9.42
C ASP A 339 10.26 4.67 -10.54
N THR A 340 9.94 5.32 -11.65
CA THR A 340 10.83 5.37 -12.80
C THR A 340 11.92 6.37 -12.52
N GLY A 341 13.15 5.88 -12.39
CA GLY A 341 14.28 6.70 -11.99
C GLY A 341 14.78 6.41 -10.59
N GLY A 342 14.11 5.53 -9.83
CA GLY A 342 14.40 5.26 -8.42
C GLY A 342 13.66 6.20 -7.50
#